data_AF-A0A6C0B5H1-F1
#
_entry.id   AF-A0A6C0B5H1-F1
#
_cell.length_a   1.000
_cell.length_b   1.000
_cell.length_c   1.000
_cell.angle_alpha   90.00
_cell.angle_beta   90.00
_cell.angle_gamma   90.00
#
_symmetry.space_group_name_H-M   'P 1'
#
loop_
_entity.id
_entity.type
_entity.pdbx_description
1 polymer ?
#
loop_
_entity_poly.entity_id
_entity_poly.type
_entity_poly.pdbx_seq_one_letter_code
_entity_poly.pdbx_strand_id
1 'polypeptide(L)'
;MVDRPLVIKTFNELFFDLLDDVIRILPNSTGIKTARRSFQTLVDLNKPILIKCWHKFVYLKYKDQIFSGDVDFFFEKDYSTDIVKLSNPDKVLEIIDSIRDPVKEACTTPANKMHVTTYIQNLSKLSIAYGSE
;
A
#
# COMPACT_ATOMS: atom_id res chain seq x y z
N MET A 1 21.79 -7.98 -13.05
CA MET A 1 21.40 -6.61 -12.67
C MET A 1 19.89 -6.52 -12.72
N VAL A 2 19.25 -6.05 -11.65
CA VAL A 2 17.81 -5.79 -11.64
C VAL A 2 17.55 -4.51 -12.44
N ASP A 3 16.63 -4.55 -13.41
CA ASP A 3 16.19 -3.38 -14.15
C ASP A 3 15.31 -2.50 -13.23
N ARG A 4 15.94 -1.53 -12.58
CA ARG A 4 15.28 -0.64 -11.61
C ARG A 4 14.11 0.14 -12.23
N PRO A 5 14.24 0.79 -13.40
CA PRO A 5 13.11 1.40 -14.09
C PRO A 5 11.93 0.44 -14.28
N LEU A 6 12.19 -0.80 -14.70
CA LEU A 6 11.14 -1.81 -14.84
C LEU A 6 10.48 -2.15 -13.50
N VAL A 7 11.27 -2.39 -12.44
CA VAL A 7 10.73 -2.68 -11.10
C VAL A 7 9.88 -1.54 -10.56
N ILE A 8 10.32 -0.28 -10.72
CA ILE A 8 9.55 0.90 -10.31
C ILE A 8 8.23 0.95 -11.08
N LYS A 9 8.26 0.73 -12.40
CA LYS A 9 7.07 0.73 -13.24
C LYS A 9 6.09 -0.35 -12.79
N THR A 10 6.54 -1.60 -12.68
CA THR A 10 5.71 -2.74 -12.27
C THR A 10 5.14 -2.55 -10.87
N PHE A 11 5.91 -1.98 -9.93
CA PHE A 11 5.40 -1.65 -8.59
C PHE A 11 4.28 -0.63 -8.66
N ASN A 12 4.47 0.46 -9.41
CA ASN A 12 3.45 1.52 -9.51
C ASN A 12 2.18 0.99 -10.18
N GLU A 13 2.29 0.23 -11.27
CA GLU A 13 1.16 -0.42 -11.93
C GLU A 13 0.39 -1.31 -10.95
N LEU A 14 1.08 -2.23 -10.28
CA LEU A 14 0.46 -3.14 -9.32
C LEU A 14 -0.20 -2.40 -8.13
N PHE A 15 0.39 -1.28 -7.69
CA PHE A 15 -0.17 -0.47 -6.62
C PHE A 15 -1.47 0.20 -7.05
N PHE A 16 -1.53 0.74 -8.27
CA PHE A 16 -2.76 1.34 -8.78
C PHE A 16 -3.83 0.30 -9.12
N ASP A 17 -3.43 -0.89 -9.58
CA ASP A 17 -4.36 -2.02 -9.79
C ASP A 17 -5.08 -2.41 -8.48
N LEU A 18 -4.34 -2.47 -7.36
CA LEU A 18 -4.95 -2.68 -6.04
C LEU A 18 -6.00 -1.61 -5.72
N LEU A 19 -5.66 -0.33 -5.89
CA LEU A 19 -6.60 0.76 -5.60
C LEU A 19 -7.82 0.73 -6.53
N ASP A 20 -7.61 0.41 -7.81
CA ASP A 20 -8.67 0.33 -8.81
C ASP A 20 -9.61 -0.86 -8.55
N ASP A 21 -9.10 -2.00 -8.12
CA ASP A 21 -9.94 -3.13 -7.68
C ASP A 21 -10.76 -2.80 -6.44
N VAL A 22 -10.17 -2.11 -5.46
CA VAL A 22 -10.91 -1.63 -4.28
C VAL A 22 -11.99 -0.63 -4.68
N ILE A 23 -11.72 0.28 -5.62
CA ILE A 23 -12.72 1.22 -6.16
C ILE A 23 -13.83 0.48 -6.91
N ARG A 24 -13.55 -0.61 -7.62
CA ARG A 24 -14.57 -1.45 -8.28
C ARG A 24 -15.50 -2.12 -7.27
N ILE A 25 -14.96 -2.57 -6.13
CA ILE A 25 -15.74 -3.16 -5.04
C ILE A 25 -16.53 -2.09 -4.28
N LEU A 26 -15.94 -0.91 -4.07
CA LEU A 26 -16.49 0.19 -3.28
C LEU A 26 -16.66 1.46 -4.13
N PRO A 27 -17.53 1.46 -5.16
CA PRO A 27 -17.62 2.53 -6.14
C PRO A 27 -18.10 3.86 -5.55
N ASN A 28 -18.69 3.86 -4.36
CA ASN A 28 -19.17 5.07 -3.69
C ASN A 28 -18.18 5.66 -2.68
N SER A 29 -17.06 4.96 -2.40
CA SER A 29 -16.04 5.46 -1.47
C SER A 29 -15.27 6.62 -2.11
N THR A 30 -15.52 7.84 -1.65
CA THR A 30 -14.83 9.05 -2.11
C THR A 30 -13.42 9.15 -1.56
N GLY A 31 -13.17 8.58 -0.38
CA GLY A 31 -11.85 8.52 0.26
C GLY A 31 -10.82 7.82 -0.60
N ILE A 32 -11.11 6.58 -1.03
CA ILE A 32 -10.18 5.79 -1.86
C ILE A 32 -9.94 6.42 -3.24
N LYS A 33 -10.96 7.03 -3.85
CA LYS A 33 -10.82 7.76 -5.12
C LYS A 33 -9.90 8.98 -4.97
N THR A 34 -10.03 9.70 -3.86
CA THR A 34 -9.17 10.84 -3.53
C THR A 34 -7.74 10.38 -3.29
N ALA A 35 -7.55 9.33 -2.49
CA ALA A 35 -6.24 8.75 -2.22
C ALA A 35 -5.54 8.32 -3.52
N ARG A 36 -6.24 7.59 -4.42
CA ARG A 36 -5.71 7.20 -5.73
C ARG A 36 -5.21 8.38 -6.54
N ARG A 37 -5.99 9.47 -6.62
CA ARG A 37 -5.58 10.70 -7.33
C ARG A 37 -4.35 11.34 -6.69
N SER A 38 -4.31 11.42 -5.37
CA SER A 38 -3.16 11.96 -4.64
C SER A 38 -1.89 11.16 -4.89
N PHE A 39 -1.96 9.82 -4.86
CA PHE A 39 -0.80 8.97 -5.18
C PHE A 39 -0.36 9.08 -6.63
N GLN A 40 -1.30 9.24 -7.57
CA GLN A 40 -0.96 9.50 -8.97
C GLN A 40 -0.10 10.77 -9.10
N THR A 41 -0.54 11.87 -8.50
CA THR A 41 0.23 13.13 -8.48
C THR A 41 1.62 12.93 -7.87
N LEU A 42 1.75 12.17 -6.79
CA LEU A 42 3.05 11.87 -6.17
C LEU A 42 3.98 11.07 -7.09
N VAL A 43 3.46 10.06 -7.78
CA VAL A 43 4.22 9.23 -8.73
C VAL A 43 4.66 10.04 -9.94
N ASP A 44 3.79 10.91 -10.45
CA ASP A 44 4.09 11.76 -11.61
C ASP A 44 5.24 12.74 -11.31
N LEU A 45 5.32 13.24 -10.07
CA LEU A 45 6.41 14.10 -9.60
C LEU A 45 7.69 13.32 -9.28
N ASN A 46 7.57 12.11 -8.72
CA ASN A 46 8.71 11.31 -8.29
C ASN A 46 8.39 9.81 -8.39
N LYS A 47 8.66 9.22 -9.56
CA LYS A 47 8.36 7.81 -9.87
C LYS A 47 8.74 6.79 -8.79
N PRO A 48 9.93 6.83 -8.16
CA PRO A 48 10.31 5.87 -7.12
C PRO A 48 9.76 6.17 -5.71
N ILE A 49 8.95 7.21 -5.51
CA ILE A 49 8.52 7.61 -4.16
C ILE A 49 7.73 6.51 -3.44
N LEU A 50 6.79 5.85 -4.14
CA LEU A 50 5.93 4.84 -3.52
C LEU A 50 6.72 3.60 -3.12
N ILE A 51 7.56 3.07 -4.02
CA ILE A 51 8.35 1.87 -3.74
C ILE A 51 9.34 2.08 -2.59
N LYS A 52 9.95 3.28 -2.49
CA LYS A 52 10.82 3.66 -1.37
C LYS A 52 10.05 3.72 -0.05
N CYS A 53 8.89 4.39 -0.05
CA CYS A 53 8.05 4.50 1.13
C CYS A 53 7.51 3.13 1.57
N TRP A 54 7.04 2.31 0.63
CA TRP A 54 6.58 0.95 0.90
C TRP A 54 7.68 0.11 1.52
N HIS A 55 8.88 0.11 0.92
CA HIS A 55 10.00 -0.65 1.47
C HIS A 55 10.29 -0.26 2.92
N LYS A 56 10.40 1.05 3.18
CA LYS A 56 10.78 1.59 4.49
C LYS A 56 9.70 1.43 5.57
N PHE A 57 8.45 1.73 5.23
CA PHE A 57 7.37 1.88 6.21
C PHE A 57 6.44 0.66 6.29
N VAL A 58 6.40 -0.17 5.25
CA VAL A 58 5.55 -1.36 5.19
C VAL A 58 6.41 -2.62 5.30
N TYR A 59 7.29 -2.86 4.33
CA TYR A 59 8.05 -4.11 4.26
C TYR A 59 9.00 -4.28 5.46
N LEU A 60 9.89 -3.32 5.73
CA LEU A 60 10.89 -3.48 6.79
C LEU A 60 10.27 -3.67 8.18
N LYS A 61 9.07 -3.13 8.41
CA LYS A 61 8.36 -3.26 9.69
C LYS A 61 7.54 -4.54 9.80
N TYR A 62 6.96 -5.02 8.70
CA TYR A 62 5.90 -6.03 8.73
C TYR A 62 6.14 -7.24 7.81
N LYS A 63 7.37 -7.45 7.35
CA LYS A 63 7.72 -8.55 6.44
C LYS A 63 7.20 -9.92 6.91
N ASP A 64 7.27 -10.21 8.21
CA ASP A 64 6.91 -11.52 8.74
C ASP A 64 5.39 -11.73 8.66
N GLN A 65 4.60 -10.70 8.98
CA GLN A 65 3.14 -10.70 8.84
C GLN A 65 2.69 -10.73 7.37
N ILE A 66 3.37 -9.98 6.50
CA ILE A 66 3.09 -9.96 5.05
C ILE A 66 3.24 -11.36 4.46
N PHE A 67 4.35 -12.04 4.77
CA PHE A 67 4.64 -13.35 4.17
C PHE A 67 3.97 -14.53 4.89
N SER A 68 3.47 -14.35 6.12
CA SER A 68 2.53 -15.31 6.73
C SER A 68 1.13 -15.26 6.09
N GLY A 69 0.83 -14.22 5.31
CA GLY A 69 -0.49 -14.00 4.71
C GLY A 69 -1.51 -13.39 5.66
N ASP A 70 -1.06 -12.91 6.83
CA ASP A 70 -1.91 -12.25 7.81
C ASP A 70 -2.10 -10.77 7.44
N VAL A 71 -3.05 -10.50 6.55
CA VAL A 71 -3.42 -9.14 6.18
C VAL A 71 -4.32 -8.45 7.21
N ASP A 72 -4.93 -9.19 8.14
CA ASP A 72 -5.79 -8.58 9.17
C ASP A 72 -4.97 -7.68 10.08
N PHE A 73 -3.69 -8.03 10.29
CA PHE A 73 -2.74 -7.15 10.95
C PHE A 73 -2.73 -5.74 10.35
N PHE A 74 -2.82 -5.57 9.02
CA PHE A 74 -2.82 -4.24 8.42
C PHE A 74 -4.07 -3.42 8.77
N PHE A 75 -5.19 -4.10 9.03
CA PHE A 75 -6.48 -3.49 9.31
C PHE A 75 -6.69 -3.18 10.79
N GLU A 76 -6.19 -4.04 11.67
CA GLU A 76 -6.42 -3.94 13.12
C GLU A 76 -5.28 -3.25 13.87
N LYS A 77 -4.12 -3.07 13.24
CA LYS A 77 -3.00 -2.41 13.88
C LYS A 77 -3.30 -0.94 14.15
N ASP A 78 -2.98 -0.52 15.37
CA ASP A 78 -2.87 0.89 15.74
C ASP A 78 -1.56 1.50 15.21
N TYR A 79 -1.69 2.34 14.17
CA TYR A 79 -0.57 3.07 13.54
C TYR A 79 -0.21 4.36 14.26
N SER A 80 -0.96 4.80 15.28
CA SER A 80 -0.69 6.04 16.01
C SER A 80 0.74 6.07 16.57
N THR A 81 1.22 4.93 17.06
CA THR A 81 2.58 4.76 17.59
C THR A 81 3.67 4.82 16.51
N ASP A 82 3.34 4.49 15.25
CA ASP A 82 4.30 4.47 14.13
C ASP A 82 4.59 5.86 13.57
N ILE A 83 3.66 6.78 13.76
CA ILE A 83 3.66 8.11 13.15
C ILE A 83 4.02 9.22 14.15
N VAL A 84 4.14 8.92 15.45
CA VAL A 84 4.47 9.89 16.53
C VAL A 84 5.71 10.75 16.23
N LYS A 85 6.69 10.22 15.48
CA LYS A 85 7.93 10.94 15.14
C LYS A 85 7.86 11.73 13.82
N LEU A 86 6.73 11.70 13.12
CA LEU A 86 6.54 12.40 11.85
C LEU A 86 6.02 13.81 12.08
N SER A 87 6.32 14.72 11.15
CA SER A 87 5.69 16.03 11.12
C SER A 87 4.20 15.87 10.77
N ASN A 88 3.31 16.36 11.63
CA ASN A 88 1.84 16.26 11.52
C ASN A 88 1.30 14.81 11.55
N PRO A 89 1.43 14.09 12.68
CA PRO A 89 1.01 12.70 12.81
C PRO A 89 -0.47 12.49 12.47
N ASP A 90 -1.38 13.35 12.94
CA ASP A 90 -2.82 13.19 12.71
C ASP A 90 -3.18 13.14 11.22
N LYS A 91 -2.59 14.04 10.43
CA LYS A 91 -2.79 14.07 8.97
C LYS A 91 -2.22 12.82 8.28
N VAL A 92 -1.14 12.26 8.80
CA VAL A 92 -0.60 11.00 8.29
C VAL A 92 -1.53 9.84 8.63
N LEU A 93 -2.10 9.82 9.84
CA LEU A 93 -3.09 8.81 10.24
C LEU A 93 -4.33 8.86 9.33
N GLU A 94 -4.87 10.05 9.09
CA GLU A 94 -5.99 10.25 8.15
C GLU A 94 -5.70 9.69 6.76
N ILE A 95 -4.48 9.89 6.25
CA ILE A 95 -4.07 9.35 4.95
C ILE A 95 -3.98 7.81 5.00
N ILE A 96 -3.41 7.24 6.06
CA ILE A 96 -3.36 5.78 6.25
C ILE A 96 -4.78 5.22 6.27
N ASP A 97 -5.67 5.79 7.07
CA ASP A 97 -7.04 5.36 7.24
C ASP A 97 -7.86 5.50 5.94
N SER A 98 -7.59 6.54 5.14
CA SER A 98 -8.24 6.74 3.83
C SER A 98 -7.99 5.62 2.80
N ILE A 99 -6.99 4.76 3.05
CA ILE A 99 -6.69 3.57 2.25
C ILE A 99 -7.03 2.31 3.03
N ARG A 100 -6.62 2.22 4.31
CA ARG A 100 -6.78 1.03 5.13
C ARG A 100 -8.24 0.64 5.25
N ASP A 101 -9.11 1.59 5.56
CA ASP A 101 -10.51 1.32 5.84
C ASP A 101 -11.25 0.81 4.59
N PRO A 102 -11.14 1.43 3.40
CA PRO A 102 -11.74 0.87 2.19
C PRO A 102 -11.10 -0.45 1.75
N VAL A 103 -9.80 -0.66 1.94
CA VAL A 103 -9.19 -1.98 1.66
C VAL A 103 -9.73 -3.06 2.60
N LYS A 104 -9.92 -2.73 3.89
CA LYS A 104 -10.56 -3.61 4.90
C LYS A 104 -11.99 -3.96 4.50
N GLU A 105 -12.78 -2.96 4.13
CA GLU A 105 -14.17 -3.14 3.69
C GLU A 105 -14.28 -3.97 2.40
N ALA A 106 -13.32 -3.82 1.48
CA ALA A 106 -13.22 -4.66 0.29
C ALA A 106 -12.91 -6.13 0.62
N CYS A 107 -12.27 -6.42 1.76
CA CYS A 107 -11.89 -7.77 2.22
C CYS A 107 -13.00 -8.56 2.94
N THR A 108 -14.27 -8.14 2.83
CA THR A 108 -15.42 -8.83 3.45
C THR A 108 -15.67 -10.25 2.92
N THR A 109 -15.09 -10.62 1.78
CA THR A 109 -15.14 -11.98 1.24
C THR A 109 -13.75 -12.66 1.31
N PRO A 110 -13.67 -13.99 1.52
CA PRO A 110 -12.40 -14.70 1.51
C PRO A 110 -11.61 -14.53 0.21
N ALA A 111 -12.30 -14.45 -0.93
CA ALA A 111 -11.69 -14.24 -2.23
C ALA A 111 -11.00 -12.87 -2.33
N ASN A 112 -11.71 -11.79 -1.96
CA ASN A 112 -11.13 -10.44 -1.98
C ASN A 112 -9.95 -10.32 -1.03
N LYS A 113 -10.07 -10.90 0.17
CA LYS A 113 -8.98 -10.92 1.16
C LYS A 113 -7.73 -11.62 0.60
N MET A 114 -7.90 -12.75 -0.09
CA MET A 114 -6.80 -13.47 -0.75
C MET A 114 -6.17 -12.65 -1.89
N HIS A 115 -6.97 -11.95 -2.69
CA HIS A 115 -6.47 -11.05 -3.73
C HIS A 115 -5.66 -9.88 -3.14
N VAL A 116 -6.18 -9.20 -2.12
CA VAL A 116 -5.47 -8.13 -1.40
C VAL A 116 -4.16 -8.65 -0.78
N THR A 117 -4.19 -9.84 -0.17
CA THR A 117 -2.98 -10.50 0.34
C THR A 117 -1.93 -10.68 -0.75
N THR A 118 -2.34 -11.11 -1.93
CA THR A 118 -1.45 -11.31 -3.08
C THR A 118 -0.86 -9.99 -3.56
N TYR A 119 -1.66 -8.92 -3.64
CA TYR A 119 -1.17 -7.57 -3.95
C TYR A 119 -0.09 -7.12 -2.96
N ILE A 120 -0.37 -7.17 -1.65
CA ILE A 120 0.55 -6.72 -0.60
C ILE A 120 1.86 -7.52 -0.63
N GLN A 121 1.80 -8.83 -0.82
CA GLN A 121 2.99 -9.68 -0.93
C GLN A 121 3.81 -9.34 -2.18
N ASN A 122 3.18 -9.15 -3.33
CA ASN A 122 3.87 -8.86 -4.58
C ASN A 122 4.48 -7.45 -4.61
N LEU A 123 3.76 -6.44 -4.08
CA LEU A 123 4.31 -5.10 -3.85
C LEU A 123 5.55 -5.17 -2.95
N SER A 124 5.50 -5.98 -1.89
CA SER A 124 6.63 -6.16 -0.97
C SER A 124 7.82 -6.83 -1.65
N LYS A 125 7.61 -7.88 -2.44
CA LYS A 125 8.66 -8.52 -3.26
C LYS A 125 9.33 -7.54 -4.22
N LEU A 126 8.54 -6.72 -4.91
CA LEU A 126 9.06 -5.68 -5.80
C LEU A 126 9.88 -4.62 -5.04
N SER A 127 9.42 -4.22 -3.86
CA SER A 127 10.16 -3.28 -3.01
C SER A 127 11.51 -3.85 -2.53
N ILE A 128 11.58 -5.16 -2.26
CA ILE A 128 12.84 -5.85 -1.93
C ILE A 128 13.77 -5.82 -3.13
N ALA A 129 13.28 -6.18 -4.32
CA ALA A 129 14.07 -6.18 -5.55
C ALA A 129 14.64 -4.78 -5.86
N TYR A 130 13.93 -3.72 -5.49
CA TYR A 130 14.40 -2.34 -5.59
C TYR A 130 15.47 -1.98 -4.54
N GLY A 131 15.23 -2.36 -3.27
CA GLY A 131 16.11 -2.08 -2.13
C GLY A 131 17.36 -2.96 -2.05
N SER A 132 17.43 -4.01 -2.86
CA SER A 132 18.60 -4.88 -3.00
C SER A 132 19.68 -4.20 -3.84
N GLU A 133 20.42 -3.27 -3.24
CA GLU A 133 21.78 -2.84 -3.65
C GLU A 133 22.64 -2.60 -2.41
#